data_AF-A0A7S1QG60-F1
#
_entry.id   AF-A0A7S1QG60-F1
#
_cell.length_a   1.000
_cell.length_b   1.000
_cell.length_c   1.000
_cell.angle_alpha   90.00
_cell.angle_beta   90.00
_cell.angle_gamma   90.00
#
_symmetry.space_group_name_H-M   'P 1'
#
loop_
_entity.id
_entity.type
_entity.pdbx_description
1 polymer ?
#
loop_
_entity_poly.entity_id
_entity_poly.type
_entity_poly.pdbx_seq_one_letter_code
_entity_poly.pdbx_strand_id
1 'polypeptide(L)'
;PPTPAPSAAPAVPTLTAPAPAPPAPAPAAAPAPTAAATVAIPTDRDGMMAFDAKKATAGHTSLDAFPLASAPDSLLVPIPKDGEEFWELEDRFAANLQGNNEDYVASRIKAGKKPLRFLLVGAERVYNPVLEARFELKRRELVAARDAKECRERVSFHGTHPKNIKSILHYGLLRFKHPLNPCKTQADDGYFGTNKKGIYVSRYADYTLKYSNRICAVDAGDEVKVILFKTLPGKTKHIEKLVGAVDPTAGYDSHSSPTFLEWYLFDEAQACPAYVLKIKAVEDTRTAADDQ
;
A
#
# COMPACT_ATOMS: atom_id res chain seq x y z
N PRO A 1 -22.92 -41.61 59.82
CA PRO A 1 -22.38 -40.39 59.17
C PRO A 1 -23.50 -39.65 58.40
N PRO A 2 -23.83 -38.39 58.76
CA PRO A 2 -24.87 -37.66 58.07
C PRO A 2 -24.36 -37.12 56.71
N THR A 3 -25.23 -37.20 55.71
CA THR A 3 -25.04 -36.69 54.35
C THR A 3 -25.00 -35.16 54.36
N PRO A 4 -24.09 -34.50 53.61
CA PRO A 4 -24.06 -33.04 53.57
C PRO A 4 -25.23 -32.48 52.76
N ALA A 5 -25.82 -31.40 53.28
CA ALA A 5 -26.89 -30.65 52.63
C ALA A 5 -26.38 -29.91 51.37
N PRO A 6 -27.22 -29.73 50.33
CA PRO A 6 -26.82 -29.05 49.11
C PRO A 6 -26.65 -27.54 49.33
N SER A 7 -25.53 -27.02 48.83
CA SER A 7 -25.17 -25.61 48.82
C SER A 7 -26.06 -24.82 47.85
N ALA A 8 -26.65 -23.72 48.33
CA ALA A 8 -27.46 -22.82 47.51
C ALA A 8 -26.59 -22.01 46.56
N ALA A 9 -26.94 -22.01 45.27
CA ALA A 9 -26.30 -21.18 44.26
C ALA A 9 -26.70 -19.70 44.41
N PRO A 10 -25.78 -18.74 44.14
CA PRO A 10 -26.08 -17.32 44.20
C PRO A 10 -26.98 -16.88 43.05
N ALA A 11 -27.92 -15.98 43.35
CA ALA A 11 -28.84 -15.40 42.38
C ALA A 11 -28.09 -14.52 41.35
N VAL A 12 -28.38 -14.74 40.07
CA VAL A 12 -27.89 -13.93 38.95
C VAL A 12 -28.76 -12.67 38.85
N PRO A 13 -28.18 -11.46 38.80
CA PRO A 13 -28.96 -10.24 38.65
C PRO A 13 -29.50 -10.11 37.22
N THR A 14 -30.81 -9.90 37.13
CA THR A 14 -31.52 -9.64 35.88
C THR A 14 -31.15 -8.26 35.34
N LEU A 15 -30.43 -8.20 34.21
CA LEU A 15 -30.19 -6.97 33.48
C LEU A 15 -31.47 -6.53 32.75
N THR A 16 -31.98 -5.36 33.11
CA THR A 16 -33.06 -4.68 32.40
C THR A 16 -32.59 -4.21 31.03
N ALA A 17 -33.41 -4.47 30.01
CA ALA A 17 -33.14 -4.04 28.64
C ALA A 17 -33.12 -2.51 28.53
N PRO A 18 -32.18 -1.91 27.77
CA PRO A 18 -32.15 -0.47 27.53
C PRO A 18 -33.33 -0.04 26.67
N ALA A 19 -33.84 1.17 26.95
CA ALA A 19 -34.93 1.78 26.21
C ALA A 19 -34.54 2.03 24.74
N PRO A 20 -35.51 1.92 23.79
CA PRO A 20 -35.25 2.14 22.38
C PRO A 20 -34.82 3.58 22.10
N ALA A 21 -33.81 3.73 21.24
CA ALA A 21 -33.31 5.02 20.80
C ALA A 21 -34.35 5.78 19.96
N PRO A 22 -34.41 7.12 20.06
CA PRO A 22 -35.30 7.93 19.26
C PRO A 22 -34.93 7.86 17.76
N PRO A 23 -35.92 8.02 16.85
CA PRO A 23 -35.70 7.95 15.41
C PRO A 23 -34.79 9.08 14.93
N ALA A 24 -33.88 8.74 14.02
CA ALA A 24 -32.95 9.67 13.41
C ALA A 24 -33.67 10.69 12.51
N PRO A 25 -33.24 11.97 12.50
CA PRO A 25 -33.80 12.99 11.61
C PRO A 25 -33.50 12.67 10.14
N ALA A 26 -34.45 13.03 9.27
CA ALA A 26 -34.35 12.84 7.82
C ALA A 26 -33.17 13.62 7.22
N PRO A 27 -32.46 13.06 6.22
CA PRO A 27 -31.30 13.70 5.61
C PRO A 27 -31.72 14.94 4.80
N ALA A 28 -31.01 16.05 4.99
CA ALA A 28 -31.15 17.25 4.20
C ALA A 28 -30.69 17.00 2.75
N ALA A 29 -31.40 17.60 1.79
CA ALA A 29 -31.11 17.49 0.37
C ALA A 29 -29.71 18.00 0.02
N ALA A 30 -28.98 17.21 -0.77
CA ALA A 30 -27.64 17.55 -1.22
C ALA A 30 -27.65 18.72 -2.23
N PRO A 31 -26.71 19.67 -2.15
CA PRO A 31 -26.58 20.73 -3.13
C PRO A 31 -26.16 20.18 -4.50
N ALA A 32 -26.67 20.80 -5.57
CA ALA A 32 -26.37 20.45 -6.95
C ALA A 32 -24.87 20.63 -7.27
N PRO A 33 -24.28 19.75 -8.11
CA PRO A 33 -22.86 19.83 -8.43
C PRO A 33 -22.53 21.05 -9.29
N THR A 34 -21.62 21.88 -8.81
CA THR A 34 -21.01 22.97 -9.58
C THR A 34 -20.10 22.39 -10.66
N ALA A 35 -20.23 22.85 -11.90
CA ALA A 35 -19.45 22.38 -13.04
C ALA A 35 -17.93 22.55 -12.81
N ALA A 36 -17.20 21.44 -12.83
CA ALA A 36 -15.75 21.42 -12.69
C ALA A 36 -15.08 21.88 -13.99
N ALA A 37 -14.13 22.80 -13.88
CA ALA A 37 -13.30 23.25 -14.99
C ALA A 37 -12.52 22.07 -15.57
N THR A 38 -12.68 21.84 -16.87
CA THR A 38 -12.00 20.79 -17.62
C THR A 38 -10.55 21.23 -17.84
N VAL A 39 -9.62 20.74 -17.02
CA VAL A 39 -8.19 20.81 -17.33
C VAL A 39 -7.97 19.85 -18.50
N ALA A 40 -7.42 20.35 -19.61
CA ALA A 40 -7.07 19.51 -20.75
C ALA A 40 -6.02 18.48 -20.32
N ILE A 41 -6.46 17.24 -20.12
CA ILE A 41 -5.59 16.11 -19.81
C ILE A 41 -4.91 15.71 -21.12
N PRO A 42 -3.57 15.75 -21.22
CA PRO A 42 -2.88 15.30 -22.42
C PRO A 42 -3.18 13.81 -22.63
N THR A 43 -3.86 13.51 -23.73
CA THR A 43 -4.31 12.14 -24.07
C THR A 43 -3.20 11.30 -24.69
N ASP A 44 -2.06 11.90 -25.01
CA ASP A 44 -0.97 11.22 -25.68
C ASP A 44 0.15 10.86 -24.67
N ARG A 45 0.37 9.55 -24.54
CA ARG A 45 1.39 8.94 -23.67
C ARG A 45 2.80 9.40 -24.07
N ASP A 46 2.99 9.82 -25.32
CA ASP A 46 4.27 10.26 -25.87
C ASP A 46 4.50 11.78 -25.73
N GLY A 47 3.43 12.59 -25.65
CA GLY A 47 3.53 14.06 -25.65
C GLY A 47 3.98 14.67 -24.31
N MET A 48 3.65 14.05 -23.17
CA MET A 48 4.08 14.51 -21.84
C MET A 48 5.47 14.02 -21.42
N MET A 49 6.05 13.07 -22.16
CA MET A 49 7.35 12.46 -21.84
C MET A 49 8.54 13.30 -22.31
N ALA A 50 8.32 14.47 -22.91
CA ALA A 50 9.40 15.40 -23.28
C ALA A 50 9.92 16.22 -22.07
N PHE A 51 9.98 15.64 -20.87
CA PHE A 51 11.14 15.93 -20.04
C PHE A 51 12.30 15.32 -20.82
N ASP A 52 13.23 16.14 -21.32
CA ASP A 52 14.27 15.71 -22.26
C ASP A 52 15.19 14.67 -21.58
N ALA A 53 14.71 13.43 -21.48
CA ALA A 53 15.36 12.33 -20.80
C ALA A 53 16.69 12.08 -21.48
N LYS A 54 16.78 12.34 -22.80
CA LYS A 54 18.03 12.40 -23.55
C LYS A 54 19.04 13.38 -22.95
N LYS A 55 18.60 14.57 -22.54
CA LYS A 55 19.44 15.60 -21.90
C LYS A 55 19.85 15.24 -20.47
N ALA A 56 18.99 14.56 -19.70
CA ALA A 56 19.37 14.00 -18.40
C ALA A 56 20.31 12.78 -18.53
N THR A 57 20.23 12.00 -19.62
CA THR A 57 21.03 10.79 -19.84
C THR A 57 22.37 11.01 -20.55
N ALA A 58 22.61 12.19 -21.14
CA ALA A 58 23.82 12.45 -21.92
C ALA A 58 25.08 12.72 -21.05
N GLY A 59 24.90 12.93 -19.74
CA GLY A 59 25.97 12.84 -18.76
C GLY A 59 25.60 11.77 -17.74
N HIS A 60 26.55 10.95 -17.29
CA HIS A 60 26.36 10.00 -16.20
C HIS A 60 25.95 10.73 -14.90
N THR A 61 24.68 11.13 -14.78
CA THR A 61 24.14 11.67 -13.53
C THR A 61 23.87 10.48 -12.61
N SER A 62 24.73 10.32 -11.61
CA SER A 62 24.46 9.44 -10.45
C SER A 62 23.05 9.67 -9.89
N LEU A 63 22.43 8.66 -9.29
CA LEU A 63 21.15 8.79 -8.57
C LEU A 63 21.17 9.92 -7.52
N ASP A 64 22.35 10.23 -6.96
CA ASP A 64 22.52 11.33 -6.00
C ASP A 64 22.40 12.73 -6.63
N ALA A 65 22.59 12.84 -7.95
CA ALA A 65 22.53 14.11 -8.68
C ALA A 65 21.09 14.52 -9.05
N PHE A 66 20.10 13.64 -8.87
CA PHE A 66 18.72 13.95 -9.19
C PHE A 66 18.12 14.94 -8.17
N PRO A 67 17.58 16.08 -8.62
CA PRO A 67 17.21 17.15 -7.72
C PRO A 67 15.79 16.95 -7.19
N LEU A 68 15.60 15.92 -6.35
CA LEU A 68 14.30 15.57 -5.74
C LEU A 68 13.62 16.75 -5.05
N ALA A 69 14.41 17.64 -4.41
CA ALA A 69 13.90 18.84 -3.74
C ALA A 69 13.29 19.88 -4.71
N SER A 70 13.62 19.80 -6.00
CA SER A 70 13.10 20.67 -7.06
C SER A 70 12.17 19.94 -8.03
N ALA A 71 11.81 18.69 -7.70
CA ALA A 71 10.86 17.95 -8.53
C ALA A 71 9.54 18.73 -8.61
N PRO A 72 8.86 18.73 -9.77
CA PRO A 72 7.53 19.30 -9.84
C PRO A 72 6.58 18.52 -8.92
N ASP A 73 5.47 19.17 -8.52
CA ASP A 73 4.38 18.46 -7.87
C ASP A 73 3.89 17.32 -8.76
N SER A 74 3.60 16.17 -8.13
CA SER A 74 3.07 15.03 -8.86
C SER A 74 1.65 15.30 -9.31
N LEU A 75 1.39 15.04 -10.59
CA LEU A 75 0.04 15.14 -11.14
C LEU A 75 -0.69 13.82 -10.87
N LEU A 76 -1.87 13.93 -10.28
CA LEU A 76 -2.81 12.81 -10.12
C LEU A 76 -3.90 12.94 -11.18
N VAL A 77 -4.05 11.90 -12.00
CA VAL A 77 -5.10 11.83 -13.02
C VAL A 77 -6.09 10.74 -12.63
N PRO A 78 -7.35 11.09 -12.32
CA PRO A 78 -8.38 10.10 -12.04
C PRO A 78 -8.55 9.13 -13.21
N ILE A 79 -8.65 7.84 -12.90
CA ILE A 79 -8.90 6.80 -13.90
C ILE A 79 -10.41 6.53 -13.95
N PRO A 80 -11.06 6.64 -15.12
CA PRO A 80 -12.47 6.30 -15.27
C PRO A 80 -12.72 4.84 -14.90
N LYS A 81 -13.73 4.58 -14.05
CA LYS A 81 -14.06 3.23 -13.57
C LYS A 81 -14.42 2.25 -14.67
N ASP A 82 -15.06 2.75 -15.73
CA ASP A 82 -15.52 1.91 -16.84
C ASP A 82 -14.45 1.76 -17.94
N GLY A 83 -13.23 2.29 -17.72
CA GLY A 83 -12.14 2.25 -18.68
C GLY A 83 -11.28 0.99 -18.56
N GLU A 84 -10.69 0.55 -19.68
CA GLU A 84 -9.82 -0.63 -19.77
C GLU A 84 -8.69 -0.62 -18.73
N GLU A 85 -8.04 0.54 -18.53
CA GLU A 85 -6.99 0.70 -17.52
C GLU A 85 -7.47 0.40 -16.09
N PHE A 86 -8.71 0.77 -15.75
CA PHE A 86 -9.24 0.49 -14.42
C PHE A 86 -9.45 -1.02 -14.21
N TRP A 87 -9.95 -1.73 -15.21
CA TRP A 87 -10.12 -3.18 -15.18
C TRP A 87 -8.77 -3.90 -15.07
N GLU A 88 -7.76 -3.49 -15.83
CA GLU A 88 -6.40 -4.03 -15.69
C GLU A 88 -5.82 -3.82 -14.28
N LEU A 89 -6.11 -2.67 -13.67
CA LEU A 89 -5.71 -2.38 -12.29
C LEU A 89 -6.49 -3.20 -11.29
N GLU A 90 -7.77 -3.44 -11.52
CA GLU A 90 -8.59 -4.30 -10.67
C GLU A 90 -8.09 -5.75 -10.70
N ASP A 91 -7.82 -6.30 -11.88
CA ASP A 91 -7.26 -7.65 -12.05
C ASP A 91 -5.92 -7.77 -11.33
N ARG A 92 -5.04 -6.78 -11.50
CA ARG A 92 -3.75 -6.71 -10.84
C ARG A 92 -3.89 -6.59 -9.32
N PHE A 93 -4.82 -5.77 -8.85
CA PHE A 93 -5.11 -5.64 -7.43
C PHE A 93 -5.60 -6.97 -6.84
N ALA A 94 -6.57 -7.62 -7.49
CA ALA A 94 -7.13 -8.91 -7.09
C ALA A 94 -6.08 -10.02 -7.09
N ALA A 95 -5.22 -10.08 -8.11
CA ALA A 95 -4.10 -11.03 -8.19
C ALA A 95 -3.05 -10.84 -7.08
N ASN A 96 -3.07 -9.69 -6.42
CA ASN A 96 -2.17 -9.33 -5.33
C ASN A 96 -2.90 -9.18 -3.98
N LEU A 97 -4.01 -9.89 -3.77
CA LEU A 97 -4.59 -10.11 -2.44
C LEU A 97 -4.10 -11.46 -1.90
N GLN A 98 -3.64 -11.48 -0.64
CA GLN A 98 -3.26 -12.73 0.00
C GLN A 98 -4.52 -13.55 0.37
N GLY A 99 -5.58 -12.88 0.81
CA GLY A 99 -6.87 -13.49 1.14
C GLY A 99 -6.91 -14.25 2.46
N ASN A 100 -5.75 -14.47 3.11
CA ASN A 100 -5.60 -15.20 4.36
C ASN A 100 -4.94 -14.36 5.47
N ASN A 101 -5.05 -13.04 5.39
CA ASN A 101 -4.50 -12.15 6.40
C ASN A 101 -5.23 -12.34 7.74
N GLU A 102 -4.46 -12.58 8.82
CA GLU A 102 -4.99 -12.87 10.15
C GLU A 102 -5.93 -11.78 10.68
N ASP A 103 -5.62 -10.51 10.41
CA ASP A 103 -6.41 -9.35 10.87
C ASP A 103 -7.81 -9.33 10.24
N TYR A 104 -7.94 -9.85 9.02
CA TYR A 104 -9.17 -9.74 8.20
C TYR A 104 -9.95 -11.05 8.06
N VAL A 105 -9.37 -12.17 8.51
CA VAL A 105 -10.00 -13.49 8.43
C VAL A 105 -10.07 -14.12 9.82
N ALA A 106 -8.96 -14.67 10.33
CA ALA A 106 -8.96 -15.49 11.54
C ALA A 106 -9.41 -14.71 12.79
N SER A 107 -8.89 -13.49 12.98
CA SER A 107 -9.26 -12.64 14.13
C SER A 107 -10.74 -12.25 14.12
N ARG A 108 -11.31 -12.02 12.92
CA ARG A 108 -12.73 -11.68 12.77
C ARG A 108 -13.62 -12.88 13.06
N ILE A 109 -13.29 -14.05 12.52
CA ILE A 109 -14.03 -15.30 12.78
C ILE A 109 -14.05 -15.60 14.29
N LYS A 110 -12.90 -15.48 14.96
CA LYS A 110 -12.79 -15.65 16.42
C LYS A 110 -13.69 -14.66 17.19
N ALA A 111 -13.93 -13.48 16.64
CA ALA A 111 -14.82 -12.46 17.20
C ALA A 111 -16.29 -12.60 16.74
N GLY A 112 -16.66 -13.67 16.05
CA GLY A 112 -18.03 -13.88 15.54
C GLY A 112 -18.42 -12.96 14.37
N LYS A 113 -17.45 -12.33 13.71
CA LYS A 113 -17.64 -11.49 12.53
C LYS A 113 -17.32 -12.27 11.25
N LYS A 114 -17.94 -11.88 10.13
CA LYS A 114 -17.58 -12.42 8.80
C LYS A 114 -16.18 -11.92 8.39
N PRO A 115 -15.42 -12.71 7.60
CA PRO A 115 -14.19 -12.24 6.96
C PRO A 115 -14.43 -10.98 6.10
N LEU A 116 -13.36 -10.24 5.79
CA LEU A 116 -13.43 -9.12 4.85
C LEU A 116 -12.88 -9.52 3.48
N ARG A 117 -13.49 -8.95 2.45
CA ARG A 117 -12.92 -8.84 1.09
C ARG A 117 -12.70 -7.36 0.76
N PHE A 118 -11.86 -7.11 -0.23
CA PHE A 118 -11.45 -5.76 -0.59
C PHE A 118 -11.80 -5.47 -2.04
N LEU A 119 -12.41 -4.31 -2.27
CA LEU A 119 -12.84 -3.86 -3.60
C LEU A 119 -12.04 -2.64 -4.00
N LEU A 120 -11.54 -2.62 -5.23
CA LEU A 120 -11.00 -1.42 -5.84
C LEU A 120 -12.18 -0.52 -6.24
N VAL A 121 -12.34 0.61 -5.55
CA VAL A 121 -13.48 1.53 -5.78
C VAL A 121 -13.06 2.85 -6.43
N GLY A 122 -11.80 3.00 -6.79
CA GLY A 122 -11.27 4.16 -7.49
C GLY A 122 -9.75 4.09 -7.63
N ALA A 123 -9.20 4.74 -8.64
CA ALA A 123 -7.77 4.82 -8.86
C ALA A 123 -7.38 6.17 -9.46
N GLU A 124 -6.20 6.66 -9.11
CA GLU A 124 -5.59 7.86 -9.66
C GLU A 124 -4.20 7.48 -10.18
N ARG A 125 -3.90 7.74 -11.45
CA ARG A 125 -2.57 7.55 -12.04
C ARG A 125 -1.64 8.65 -11.54
N VAL A 126 -0.43 8.28 -11.17
CA VAL A 126 0.62 9.19 -10.70
C VAL A 126 1.54 9.54 -11.85
N TYR A 127 1.75 10.84 -12.08
CA TYR A 127 2.76 11.35 -13.00
C TYR A 127 3.79 12.17 -12.24
N ASN A 128 5.03 11.68 -12.24
CA ASN A 128 6.19 12.40 -11.75
C ASN A 128 7.42 12.04 -12.61
N PRO A 129 7.81 12.91 -13.58
CA PRO A 129 8.87 12.59 -14.52
C PRO A 129 10.25 12.43 -13.84
N VAL A 130 10.47 13.08 -12.70
CA VAL A 130 11.73 12.96 -11.96
C VAL A 130 11.86 11.58 -11.31
N LEU A 131 10.80 11.08 -10.68
CA LEU A 131 10.80 9.73 -10.09
C LEU A 131 10.87 8.64 -11.17
N GLU A 132 10.18 8.83 -12.28
CA GLU A 132 10.24 7.93 -13.44
C GLU A 132 11.67 7.84 -14.01
N ALA A 133 12.34 8.98 -14.19
CA ALA A 133 13.71 9.00 -14.68
C ALA A 133 14.70 8.34 -13.70
N ARG A 134 14.53 8.53 -12.39
CA ARG A 134 15.34 7.84 -11.36
C ARG A 134 15.15 6.33 -11.40
N PHE A 135 13.89 5.89 -11.50
CA PHE A 135 13.55 4.47 -11.58
C PHE A 135 14.12 3.81 -12.83
N GLU A 136 14.05 4.50 -13.96
CA GLU A 136 14.61 4.00 -15.22
C GLU A 136 16.14 3.96 -15.22
N LEU A 137 16.81 4.94 -14.60
CA LEU A 137 18.25 4.85 -14.38
C LEU A 137 18.59 3.63 -13.53
N LYS A 138 17.85 3.40 -12.44
CA LYS A 138 18.07 2.25 -11.57
C LYS A 138 17.85 0.92 -12.29
N ARG A 139 16.84 0.85 -13.16
CA ARG A 139 16.61 -0.32 -14.02
C ARG A 139 17.84 -0.62 -14.88
N ARG A 140 18.42 0.39 -15.53
CA ARG A 140 19.60 0.21 -16.39
C ARG A 140 20.80 -0.27 -15.60
N GLU A 141 21.04 0.28 -14.41
CA GLU A 141 22.09 -0.19 -13.51
C GLU A 141 21.92 -1.68 -13.18
N LEU A 142 20.71 -2.10 -12.81
CA LEU A 142 20.42 -3.50 -12.49
C LEU A 142 20.57 -4.40 -13.73
N VAL A 143 20.04 -4.01 -14.88
CA VAL A 143 20.15 -4.78 -16.14
C VAL A 143 21.60 -4.95 -16.58
N ALA A 144 22.46 -3.96 -16.32
CA ALA A 144 23.89 -4.08 -16.60
C ALA A 144 24.62 -5.03 -15.64
N ALA A 145 24.10 -5.24 -14.42
CA ALA A 145 24.78 -5.96 -13.35
C ALA A 145 24.21 -7.35 -13.04
N ARG A 146 22.98 -7.66 -13.50
CA ARG A 146 22.18 -8.81 -13.07
C ARG A 146 21.56 -9.56 -14.24
N ASP A 147 21.07 -10.77 -13.97
CA ASP A 147 20.36 -11.55 -14.96
C ASP A 147 18.97 -10.98 -15.25
N ALA A 148 18.44 -11.25 -16.45
CA ALA A 148 17.14 -10.76 -16.89
C ALA A 148 15.99 -11.14 -15.94
N LYS A 149 16.07 -12.32 -15.30
CA LYS A 149 15.06 -12.79 -14.33
C LYS A 149 15.06 -11.93 -13.05
N GLU A 150 16.23 -11.51 -12.59
CA GLU A 150 16.41 -10.66 -11.40
C GLU A 150 15.98 -9.22 -11.68
N CYS A 151 16.13 -8.76 -12.93
CA CYS A 151 15.73 -7.42 -13.37
C CYS A 151 14.24 -7.26 -13.68
N ARG A 152 13.45 -8.34 -13.64
CA ARG A 152 12.04 -8.27 -14.03
C ARG A 152 11.29 -7.37 -13.05
N GLU A 153 10.59 -6.38 -13.59
CA GLU A 153 9.71 -5.49 -12.82
C GLU A 153 8.60 -6.29 -12.13
N ARG A 154 8.23 -5.83 -10.94
CA ARG A 154 7.13 -6.33 -10.14
C ARG A 154 6.25 -5.17 -9.71
N VAL A 155 5.08 -5.50 -9.23
CA VAL A 155 4.19 -4.56 -8.56
C VAL A 155 4.32 -4.77 -7.06
N SER A 156 4.22 -3.68 -6.31
CA SER A 156 4.16 -3.75 -4.85
C SER A 156 3.26 -2.65 -4.30
N PHE A 157 2.90 -2.78 -3.04
CA PHE A 157 1.95 -1.93 -2.35
C PHE A 157 2.63 -1.30 -1.13
N HIS A 158 2.23 -0.07 -0.82
CA HIS A 158 2.63 0.60 0.41
C HIS A 158 1.42 1.29 1.02
N GLY A 159 1.07 0.86 2.22
CA GLY A 159 0.06 1.50 3.07
C GLY A 159 0.72 2.54 3.96
N THR A 160 0.09 3.70 4.07
CA THR A 160 0.58 4.78 4.92
C THR A 160 -0.55 5.71 5.30
N HIS A 161 -0.39 6.47 6.39
CA HIS A 161 -1.38 7.47 6.76
C HIS A 161 -1.63 8.46 5.60
N PRO A 162 -2.89 8.83 5.29
CA PRO A 162 -3.22 9.66 4.13
C PRO A 162 -2.40 10.95 4.00
N LYS A 163 -2.05 11.58 5.13
CA LYS A 163 -1.20 12.78 5.18
C LYS A 163 0.19 12.62 4.52
N ASN A 164 0.71 11.39 4.46
CA ASN A 164 2.03 11.09 3.92
C ASN A 164 2.01 10.85 2.41
N ILE A 165 0.84 10.54 1.82
CA ILE A 165 0.72 10.17 0.40
C ILE A 165 1.30 11.28 -0.47
N LYS A 166 0.91 12.55 -0.25
CA LYS A 166 1.42 13.68 -1.05
C LYS A 166 2.96 13.73 -1.07
N SER A 167 3.60 13.55 0.08
CA SER A 167 5.06 13.55 0.18
C SER A 167 5.70 12.39 -0.58
N ILE A 168 5.12 11.19 -0.50
CA ILE A 168 5.64 10.00 -1.20
C ILE A 168 5.48 10.16 -2.71
N LEU A 169 4.35 10.72 -3.16
CA LEU A 169 4.14 10.96 -4.58
C LEU A 169 5.15 11.96 -5.12
N HIS A 170 5.50 12.99 -4.35
CA HIS A 170 6.38 14.06 -4.79
C HIS A 170 7.88 13.69 -4.73
N TYR A 171 8.33 13.08 -3.61
CA TYR A 171 9.74 12.78 -3.38
C TYR A 171 10.11 11.30 -3.57
N GLY A 172 9.13 10.42 -3.75
CA GLY A 172 9.32 8.96 -3.70
C GLY A 172 9.13 8.40 -2.29
N LEU A 173 9.15 7.07 -2.19
CA LEU A 173 9.17 6.39 -0.89
C LEU A 173 10.61 6.44 -0.36
N LEU A 174 10.84 7.23 0.68
CA LEU A 174 12.18 7.50 1.22
C LEU A 174 12.40 6.79 2.56
N ARG A 175 13.63 6.37 2.82
CA ARG A 175 14.08 5.76 4.07
C ARG A 175 13.96 6.75 5.23
N PHE A 176 13.93 6.22 6.44
CA PHE A 176 13.93 7.02 7.66
C PHE A 176 15.22 7.85 7.76
N LYS A 177 15.11 9.09 8.26
CA LYS A 177 16.17 10.11 8.30
C LYS A 177 16.66 10.63 6.93
N HIS A 178 16.04 10.25 5.81
CA HIS A 178 16.28 10.98 4.57
C HIS A 178 15.91 12.48 4.77
N PRO A 179 16.72 13.46 4.30
CA PRO A 179 16.46 14.88 4.52
C PRO A 179 15.06 15.35 4.07
N LEU A 180 14.59 14.81 2.94
CA LEU A 180 13.26 15.09 2.37
C LEU A 180 12.13 14.22 2.96
N ASN A 181 12.43 13.26 3.83
CA ASN A 181 11.39 12.48 4.50
C ASN A 181 10.80 13.30 5.67
N PRO A 182 9.49 13.62 5.63
CA PRO A 182 8.85 14.40 6.69
C PRO A 182 8.69 13.60 7.99
N CYS A 183 8.78 12.28 7.95
CA CYS A 183 8.62 11.44 9.13
C CYS A 183 9.80 11.59 10.08
N LYS A 184 9.55 12.16 11.27
CA LYS A 184 10.57 12.39 12.32
C LYS A 184 10.61 11.30 13.38
N THR A 185 9.55 10.51 13.46
CA THR A 185 9.44 9.41 14.42
C THR A 185 9.67 8.09 13.71
N GLN A 186 10.59 7.30 14.25
CA GLN A 186 10.82 5.95 13.78
C GLN A 186 9.65 5.06 14.21
N ALA A 187 9.01 4.36 13.28
CA ALA A 187 7.90 3.45 13.60
C ALA A 187 8.40 2.14 14.25
N ASP A 188 9.46 1.56 13.66
CA ASP A 188 10.15 0.36 14.14
C ASP A 188 11.63 0.38 13.69
N ASP A 189 12.45 -0.56 14.15
CA ASP A 189 13.83 -0.74 13.67
C ASP A 189 13.93 -1.57 12.37
N GLY A 190 12.80 -2.11 11.93
CA GLY A 190 12.67 -3.05 10.82
C GLY A 190 12.83 -4.52 11.27
N TYR A 191 12.20 -5.41 10.52
CA TYR A 191 12.07 -6.83 10.86
C TYR A 191 13.08 -7.73 10.13
N PHE A 192 13.54 -7.29 8.96
CA PHE A 192 14.51 -8.00 8.12
C PHE A 192 15.37 -7.03 7.28
N GLY A 193 15.57 -5.81 7.78
CA GLY A 193 16.19 -4.69 7.07
C GLY A 193 16.09 -3.40 7.87
N THR A 194 17.14 -2.58 7.94
CA THR A 194 17.06 -1.30 8.67
C THR A 194 16.35 -0.23 7.85
N ASN A 195 15.30 0.39 8.39
CA ASN A 195 14.61 1.50 7.72
C ASN A 195 15.46 2.76 7.51
N LYS A 196 16.71 2.80 8.00
CA LYS A 196 17.67 3.89 7.78
C LYS A 196 18.44 3.74 6.47
N LYS A 197 18.44 2.56 5.85
CA LYS A 197 19.23 2.26 4.66
C LYS A 197 18.40 1.79 3.47
N GLY A 198 17.09 1.60 3.63
CA GLY A 198 16.21 1.11 2.58
C GLY A 198 14.75 1.31 2.92
N ILE A 199 13.87 0.76 2.08
CA ILE A 199 12.42 0.94 2.15
C ILE A 199 11.69 -0.40 2.10
N TYR A 200 10.53 -0.46 2.76
CA TYR A 200 9.66 -1.63 2.79
C TYR A 200 8.47 -1.45 1.85
N VAL A 201 8.24 -2.48 1.03
CA VAL A 201 7.06 -2.59 0.17
C VAL A 201 6.49 -4.00 0.27
N SER A 202 5.17 -4.12 0.20
CA SER A 202 4.50 -5.43 0.24
C SER A 202 4.17 -5.93 -1.15
N ARG A 203 4.20 -7.26 -1.34
CA ARG A 203 3.69 -7.89 -2.55
C ARG A 203 2.16 -7.95 -2.58
N TYR A 204 1.52 -7.82 -1.42
CA TYR A 204 0.09 -8.02 -1.26
C TYR A 204 -0.58 -6.76 -0.70
N ALA A 205 -1.68 -6.34 -1.33
CA ALA A 205 -2.32 -5.08 -0.97
C ALA A 205 -3.00 -5.14 0.40
N ASP A 206 -3.70 -6.23 0.69
CA ASP A 206 -4.39 -6.47 1.97
C ASP A 206 -3.43 -6.44 3.15
N TYR A 207 -2.21 -6.95 3.01
CA TYR A 207 -1.17 -6.85 4.03
C TYR A 207 -0.85 -5.41 4.45
N THR A 208 -1.06 -4.43 3.57
CA THR A 208 -0.71 -3.03 3.82
C THR A 208 -1.83 -2.18 4.41
N LEU A 209 -3.08 -2.65 4.38
CA LEU A 209 -4.26 -1.78 4.62
C LEU A 209 -4.28 -1.19 6.03
N LYS A 210 -3.81 -1.93 7.04
CA LYS A 210 -3.77 -1.42 8.42
C LYS A 210 -2.84 -0.22 8.58
N TYR A 211 -1.77 -0.14 7.79
CA TYR A 211 -0.84 0.98 7.83
C TYR A 211 -1.47 2.26 7.27
N SER A 212 -2.45 2.12 6.38
CA SER A 212 -3.29 3.23 5.93
C SER A 212 -4.30 3.68 6.99
N ASN A 213 -4.57 2.85 7.99
CA ASN A 213 -5.45 3.11 9.12
C ASN A 213 -4.70 3.12 10.47
N ARG A 214 -3.55 3.80 10.55
CA ARG A 214 -2.79 3.99 11.81
C ARG A 214 -2.39 2.69 12.52
N ILE A 215 -2.07 1.66 11.74
CA ILE A 215 -1.72 0.32 12.25
C ILE A 215 -2.92 -0.35 12.97
N CYS A 216 -4.13 0.04 12.60
CA CYS A 216 -5.37 -0.64 13.01
C CYS A 216 -5.96 -1.36 11.80
N ALA A 217 -6.44 -2.58 12.00
CA ALA A 217 -7.20 -3.28 10.97
C ALA A 217 -8.40 -2.43 10.54
N VAL A 218 -8.71 -2.41 9.25
CA VAL A 218 -9.95 -1.82 8.73
C VAL A 218 -11.15 -2.71 9.07
N ASP A 219 -12.31 -2.09 9.28
CA ASP A 219 -13.60 -2.77 9.47
C ASP A 219 -14.46 -2.70 8.19
N ALA A 220 -15.57 -3.45 8.18
CA ALA A 220 -16.48 -3.43 7.05
C ALA A 220 -17.10 -2.03 6.86
N GLY A 221 -17.06 -1.53 5.62
CA GLY A 221 -17.52 -0.19 5.25
C GLY A 221 -16.40 0.84 5.17
N ASP A 222 -15.23 0.58 5.75
CA ASP A 222 -14.09 1.49 5.70
C ASP A 222 -13.54 1.63 4.28
N GLU A 223 -13.02 2.83 3.99
CA GLU A 223 -12.31 3.14 2.76
C GLU A 223 -10.91 3.66 3.07
N VAL A 224 -9.90 3.07 2.44
CA VAL A 224 -8.49 3.45 2.62
C VAL A 224 -7.83 3.72 1.29
N LYS A 225 -6.71 4.47 1.33
CA LYS A 225 -5.85 4.67 0.17
C LYS A 225 -4.55 3.88 0.33
N VAL A 226 -4.09 3.25 -0.75
CA VAL A 226 -2.81 2.54 -0.84
C VAL A 226 -2.09 3.00 -2.11
N ILE A 227 -0.76 3.05 -2.08
CA ILE A 227 0.03 3.39 -3.25
C ILE A 227 0.51 2.09 -3.90
N LEU A 228 0.27 1.93 -5.21
CA LEU A 228 0.84 0.86 -6.04
C LEU A 228 2.12 1.39 -6.70
N PHE A 229 3.20 0.63 -6.56
CA PHE A 229 4.51 0.93 -7.11
C PHE A 229 4.86 -0.04 -8.25
N LYS A 230 5.61 0.48 -9.23
CA LYS A 230 6.53 -0.33 -10.03
C LYS A 230 7.78 -0.58 -9.19
N THR A 231 8.25 -1.82 -9.18
CA THR A 231 9.30 -2.24 -8.24
C THR A 231 10.32 -3.13 -8.91
N LEU A 232 11.60 -2.90 -8.59
CA LEU A 232 12.75 -3.65 -9.09
C LEU A 232 13.46 -4.33 -7.91
N PRO A 233 13.03 -5.54 -7.48
CA PRO A 233 13.68 -6.22 -6.36
C PRO A 233 15.15 -6.58 -6.64
N GLY A 234 15.54 -6.75 -7.91
CA GLY A 234 16.88 -7.21 -8.28
C GLY A 234 17.17 -8.62 -7.75
N LYS A 235 18.44 -8.88 -7.43
CA LYS A 235 18.87 -10.10 -6.74
C LYS A 235 18.42 -10.05 -5.28
N THR A 236 17.41 -10.83 -4.94
CA THR A 236 16.83 -10.84 -3.59
C THR A 236 17.46 -11.92 -2.70
N LYS A 237 17.88 -11.54 -1.48
CA LYS A 237 18.22 -12.49 -0.42
C LYS A 237 16.97 -12.83 0.37
N HIS A 238 16.64 -14.11 0.47
CA HIS A 238 15.59 -14.55 1.37
C HIS A 238 16.10 -14.54 2.82
N ILE A 239 15.35 -13.88 3.69
CA ILE A 239 15.60 -13.87 5.12
C ILE A 239 14.66 -14.89 5.76
N GLU A 240 15.20 -16.00 6.26
CA GLU A 240 14.41 -17.16 6.70
C GLU A 240 13.62 -16.94 7.98
N LYS A 241 14.06 -16.01 8.84
CA LYS A 241 13.45 -15.71 10.13
C LYS A 241 13.53 -14.21 10.41
N LEU A 242 12.63 -13.70 11.25
CA LEU A 242 12.72 -12.32 11.71
C LEU A 242 14.01 -12.14 12.52
N VAL A 243 14.92 -11.33 12.00
CA VAL A 243 16.26 -11.08 12.56
C VAL A 243 16.42 -9.62 13.01
N GLY A 244 15.37 -8.81 12.87
CA GLY A 244 15.37 -7.40 13.23
C GLY A 244 16.07 -6.53 12.19
N ALA A 245 16.63 -5.42 12.66
CA ALA A 245 17.36 -4.48 11.82
C ALA A 245 18.65 -5.11 11.28
N VAL A 246 18.68 -5.38 9.99
CA VAL A 246 19.86 -5.89 9.30
C VAL A 246 20.25 -4.94 8.18
N ASP A 247 21.55 -4.74 8.01
CA ASP A 247 22.07 -3.94 6.91
C ASP A 247 21.85 -4.62 5.55
N PRO A 248 21.80 -3.85 4.45
CA PRO A 248 21.84 -4.41 3.11
C PRO A 248 22.93 -5.48 2.95
N THR A 249 22.54 -6.70 2.55
CA THR A 249 23.52 -7.78 2.36
C THR A 249 24.31 -7.53 1.07
N ALA A 250 25.64 -7.51 1.18
CA ALA A 250 26.54 -7.38 0.04
C ALA A 250 26.23 -8.41 -1.07
N GLY A 251 26.26 -7.95 -2.32
CA GLY A 251 25.98 -8.78 -3.50
C GLY A 251 24.49 -8.96 -3.83
N TYR A 252 23.58 -8.46 -3.00
CA TYR A 252 22.12 -8.46 -3.24
C TYR A 252 21.61 -7.02 -3.44
N ASP A 253 20.37 -6.90 -3.92
CA ASP A 253 19.69 -5.62 -4.17
C ASP A 253 18.44 -5.45 -3.29
N SER A 254 17.98 -6.52 -2.66
CA SER A 254 16.87 -6.52 -1.72
C SER A 254 16.92 -7.72 -0.76
N HIS A 255 16.12 -7.63 0.29
CA HIS A 255 15.73 -8.77 1.11
C HIS A 255 14.25 -9.14 0.86
N SER A 256 13.89 -10.41 0.91
CA SER A 256 12.49 -10.86 1.05
C SER A 256 12.21 -11.36 2.46
N SER A 257 11.02 -11.07 2.96
CA SER A 257 10.57 -11.52 4.28
C SER A 257 10.51 -13.06 4.38
N PRO A 258 10.49 -13.62 5.60
CA PRO A 258 10.38 -15.08 5.83
C PRO A 258 9.19 -15.74 5.15
N THR A 259 8.09 -15.00 5.00
CA THR A 259 6.85 -15.48 4.39
C THR A 259 6.71 -15.03 2.93
N PHE A 260 7.75 -14.43 2.36
CA PHE A 260 7.75 -13.88 0.98
C PHE A 260 6.65 -12.84 0.70
N LEU A 261 6.06 -12.24 1.73
CA LEU A 261 4.99 -11.25 1.59
C LEU A 261 5.52 -9.85 1.28
N GLU A 262 6.78 -9.56 1.58
CA GLU A 262 7.36 -8.22 1.51
C GLU A 262 8.77 -8.24 0.93
N TRP A 263 9.16 -7.08 0.41
CA TRP A 263 10.53 -6.76 0.07
C TRP A 263 11.04 -5.58 0.90
N TYR A 264 12.30 -5.67 1.30
CA TYR A 264 13.09 -4.54 1.76
C TYR A 264 14.09 -4.20 0.66
N LEU A 265 13.91 -3.05 0.02
CA LEU A 265 14.71 -2.56 -1.11
C LEU A 265 15.86 -1.70 -0.57
N PHE A 266 17.07 -1.90 -1.08
CA PHE A 266 18.27 -1.22 -0.58
C PHE A 266 18.40 0.20 -1.11
N ASP A 267 17.73 0.51 -2.22
CA ASP A 267 17.74 1.80 -2.88
C ASP A 267 16.30 2.27 -3.12
N GLU A 268 16.03 3.52 -2.77
CA GLU A 268 14.72 4.15 -2.87
C GLU A 268 14.25 4.24 -4.34
N ALA A 269 15.19 4.34 -5.29
CA ALA A 269 14.89 4.36 -6.73
C ALA A 269 14.48 2.98 -7.27
N GLN A 270 14.51 1.90 -6.47
CA GLN A 270 13.94 0.62 -6.86
C GLN A 270 12.41 0.58 -6.80
N ALA A 271 11.75 1.64 -6.31
CA ALA A 271 10.30 1.74 -6.28
C ALA A 271 9.82 3.09 -6.83
N CYS A 272 8.93 3.06 -7.84
CA CYS A 272 8.31 4.25 -8.41
C CYS A 272 6.79 4.22 -8.21
N PRO A 273 6.18 5.23 -7.56
CA PRO A 273 4.73 5.26 -7.38
C PRO A 273 4.05 5.40 -8.75
N ALA A 274 3.12 4.51 -9.05
CA ALA A 274 2.41 4.49 -10.33
C ALA A 274 0.93 4.83 -10.17
N TYR A 275 0.31 4.38 -9.08
CA TYR A 275 -1.10 4.62 -8.81
C TYR A 275 -1.37 4.88 -7.34
N VAL A 276 -2.39 5.69 -7.06
CA VAL A 276 -3.07 5.72 -5.76
C VAL A 276 -4.39 5.00 -5.90
N LEU A 277 -4.56 3.91 -5.15
CA LEU A 277 -5.74 3.07 -5.17
C LEU A 277 -6.64 3.45 -4.00
N LYS A 278 -7.95 3.56 -4.26
CA LYS A 278 -8.99 3.71 -3.24
C LYS A 278 -9.67 2.36 -3.06
N ILE A 279 -9.56 1.80 -1.87
CA ILE A 279 -9.99 0.43 -1.56
C ILE A 279 -11.08 0.49 -0.51
N LYS A 280 -12.15 -0.29 -0.72
CA LYS A 280 -13.24 -0.45 0.25
C LYS A 280 -13.19 -1.84 0.86
N ALA A 281 -13.24 -1.90 2.18
CA ALA A 281 -13.42 -3.14 2.92
C ALA A 281 -14.92 -3.47 3.00
N VAL A 282 -15.28 -4.69 2.63
CA VAL A 282 -16.67 -5.17 2.72
C VAL A 282 -16.69 -6.56 3.34
N GLU A 283 -17.79 -6.91 4.02
CA GLU A 283 -17.94 -8.27 4.49
C GLU A 283 -17.95 -9.24 3.31
N ASP A 284 -17.25 -10.36 3.48
CA ASP A 284 -17.39 -11.47 2.57
C ASP A 284 -18.68 -12.21 2.90
N THR A 285 -19.70 -11.95 2.08
CA THR A 285 -21.01 -12.59 2.18
C THR A 285 -21.13 -13.79 1.26
N ARG A 286 -20.06 -14.13 0.53
CA ARG A 286 -20.05 -15.33 -0.32
C ARG A 286 -20.21 -16.57 0.56
N THR A 287 -20.98 -17.49 0.04
CA THR A 287 -21.23 -18.80 0.59
C THR A 287 -20.41 -19.82 -0.20
N ALA A 288 -20.21 -21.02 0.35
CA ALA A 288 -19.56 -22.10 -0.38
C ALA A 288 -20.28 -22.49 -1.69
N ALA A 289 -21.54 -22.09 -1.87
CA ALA A 289 -22.30 -22.28 -3.10
C ALA A 289 -21.92 -21.26 -4.20
N ASP A 290 -21.34 -20.11 -3.84
CA ASP A 290 -20.90 -19.08 -4.80
C ASP A 290 -19.54 -19.44 -5.45
N ASP A 291 -18.85 -20.45 -4.92
CA ASP A 291 -17.55 -20.95 -5.40
C ASP A 291 -17.67 -22.21 -6.29
N GLN A 292 -18.90 -22.67 -6.58
CA GLN A 292 -19.21 -23.83 -7.47
C GLN A 292 -19.68 -23.36 -8.85
#